data_AF-A0A941NHJ1-F1
#
_entry.id   AF-A0A941NHJ1-F1
#
_cell.length_a   1.000
_cell.length_b   1.000
_cell.length_c   1.000
_cell.angle_alpha   90.00
_cell.angle_beta   90.00
_cell.angle_gamma   90.00
#
_symmetry.space_group_name_H-M   'P 1'
#
loop_
_entity.id
_entity.type
_entity.pdbx_description
1 polymer ?
#
loop_
_entity_poly.entity_id
_entity_poly.type
_entity_poly.pdbx_seq_one_letter_code
_entity_poly.pdbx_strand_id
1 'polypeptide(L)'
;GYSGGTVGANGFGGPDGLKYLRGLDVVDANNIGLEGHSMGGWTILKAAEAMPDGYKAMVLEGSGTGVLGTRAGTPDFPRNVAVVFSRYDEFAKLMWGVPRAWEVGVSEKLKTLFAATEAIAPGRLHGDMASGTARQLYTPVTTHPGDHISREAIGDAVEWFGKTLQGGMPGRGDSVWVWKEVGTLAAFAGFVLLLLGAFELYLRLPGFAWLALPQDPVRERRDMRWWMAAAAAALIPVVTFYPFMEFGQMAMPTSRLFPQSITNQVLVWAALNAVITLILTRMLKGPKPRFNPRSRGAFAIALMTVATGYLSLLLADFLFKVDFRFWVVALKLFSPDQFRWFLFYLIPFTACFAVMSRALMALAIRGDGAARQYASALAVLAGGFLLFLIAQYAPLFLGGALLVPGEALNAIISIQFLPLMGIIAVILVFTARRTASPWPGAAICGLFVTWYIVAGTAVQFAAS
;
A
#
# COMPACT_ATOMS: atom_id res chain seq x y z
N GLY A 1 10.00 -11.99 -6.47
CA GLY A 1 9.38 -12.10 -7.81
C GLY A 1 8.57 -10.86 -8.09
N TYR A 2 8.61 -10.36 -9.33
CA TYR A 2 7.75 -9.26 -9.77
C TYR A 2 6.44 -9.82 -10.33
N SER A 3 5.29 -9.27 -9.92
CA SER A 3 4.03 -9.53 -10.62
C SER A 3 4.05 -8.75 -11.94
N GLY A 4 4.70 -9.31 -12.96
CA GLY A 4 4.79 -8.70 -14.30
C GLY A 4 3.53 -8.91 -15.14
N GLY A 5 2.63 -9.80 -14.72
CA GLY A 5 1.38 -10.10 -15.43
C GLY A 5 0.32 -9.02 -15.22
N THR A 6 -0.54 -8.86 -16.24
CA THR A 6 -1.72 -8.02 -16.17
C THR A 6 -2.79 -8.66 -15.28
N VAL A 7 -3.38 -7.88 -14.38
CA VAL A 7 -4.49 -8.33 -13.53
C VAL A 7 -5.61 -8.93 -14.39
N GLY A 8 -6.04 -10.14 -14.02
CA GLY A 8 -7.09 -10.90 -14.72
C GLY A 8 -6.61 -11.78 -15.87
N ALA A 9 -5.40 -11.56 -16.42
CA ALA A 9 -4.86 -12.41 -17.48
C ALA A 9 -4.57 -13.84 -16.98
N ASN A 10 -4.84 -14.84 -17.83
CA ASN A 10 -4.61 -16.27 -17.53
C ASN A 10 -5.13 -16.73 -16.15
N GLY A 11 -6.32 -16.29 -15.75
CA GLY A 11 -6.85 -16.61 -14.42
C GLY A 11 -6.00 -16.02 -13.29
N PHE A 12 -5.57 -14.77 -13.46
CA PHE A 12 -4.65 -14.04 -12.56
C PHE A 12 -3.28 -14.73 -12.40
N GLY A 13 -2.88 -15.58 -13.35
CA GLY A 13 -1.66 -16.38 -13.29
C GLY A 13 -1.74 -17.62 -12.40
N GLY A 14 -2.91 -17.93 -11.82
CA GLY A 14 -3.10 -19.06 -10.92
C GLY A 14 -2.80 -20.43 -11.57
N PRO A 15 -3.42 -20.76 -12.71
CA PRO A 15 -3.13 -22.00 -13.44
C PRO A 15 -1.64 -22.16 -13.78
N ASP A 16 -1.00 -21.10 -14.28
CA ASP A 16 0.43 -21.14 -14.64
C ASP A 16 1.31 -21.34 -13.39
N GLY A 17 0.98 -20.66 -12.29
CA GLY A 17 1.67 -20.78 -11.02
C GLY A 17 1.59 -22.18 -10.41
N LEU A 18 0.39 -22.79 -10.39
CA LEU A 18 0.23 -24.16 -9.90
C LEU A 18 0.91 -25.18 -10.81
N LYS A 19 0.85 -24.99 -12.13
CA LYS A 19 1.54 -25.86 -13.09
C LYS A 19 3.06 -25.82 -12.90
N TYR A 20 3.62 -24.62 -12.72
CA TYR A 20 5.04 -24.44 -12.44
C TYR A 20 5.45 -25.11 -11.13
N LEU A 21 4.71 -24.85 -10.04
CA LEU A 21 4.99 -25.44 -8.72
C LEU A 21 5.03 -26.97 -8.78
N ARG A 22 4.07 -27.60 -9.47
CA ARG A 22 4.00 -29.06 -9.65
C ARG A 22 5.13 -29.64 -10.49
N GLY A 23 5.79 -28.83 -11.31
CA GLY A 23 6.89 -29.25 -12.17
C GLY A 23 8.27 -29.23 -11.50
N LEU A 24 8.34 -28.74 -10.25
CA LEU A 24 9.59 -28.71 -9.48
C LEU A 24 9.83 -30.06 -8.82
N ASP A 25 11.05 -30.58 -8.95
CA ASP A 25 11.51 -31.84 -8.36
C ASP A 25 11.52 -31.85 -6.83
N VAL A 26 11.59 -30.66 -6.22
CA VAL A 26 11.51 -30.46 -4.76
C VAL A 26 10.08 -30.43 -4.19
N VAL A 27 9.04 -30.57 -5.03
CA VAL A 27 7.64 -30.48 -4.61
C VAL A 27 6.94 -31.83 -4.69
N ASP A 28 6.30 -32.24 -3.58
CA ASP A 28 5.35 -33.35 -3.62
C ASP A 28 4.04 -32.89 -4.29
N ALA A 29 3.89 -33.26 -5.56
CA ALA A 29 2.71 -32.92 -6.36
C ALA A 29 1.40 -33.51 -5.80
N ASN A 30 1.43 -34.46 -4.87
CA ASN A 30 0.23 -35.02 -4.24
C ASN A 30 -0.17 -34.32 -2.94
N ASN A 31 0.59 -33.31 -2.50
CA ASN A 31 0.46 -32.72 -1.17
C ASN A 31 0.53 -31.17 -1.21
N ILE A 32 -0.19 -30.56 -2.15
CA ILE A 32 -0.19 -29.11 -2.38
C ILE A 32 -1.40 -28.45 -1.69
N GLY A 33 -1.12 -27.42 -0.88
CA GLY A 33 -2.12 -26.46 -0.40
C GLY A 33 -2.10 -25.18 -1.22
N LEU A 34 -3.27 -24.53 -1.36
CA LEU A 34 -3.40 -23.24 -2.03
C LEU A 34 -3.92 -22.19 -1.05
N GLU A 35 -3.20 -21.10 -0.86
CA GLU A 35 -3.65 -19.96 -0.04
C GLU A 35 -3.63 -18.69 -0.88
N GLY A 36 -4.64 -17.85 -0.67
CA GLY A 36 -4.82 -16.64 -1.44
C GLY A 36 -5.59 -15.61 -0.65
N HIS A 37 -4.93 -14.49 -0.37
CA HIS A 37 -5.54 -13.32 0.25
C HIS A 37 -6.27 -12.44 -0.75
N SER A 38 -7.50 -12.02 -0.44
CA SER A 38 -8.28 -11.07 -1.24
C SER A 38 -8.41 -11.53 -2.70
N MET A 39 -7.95 -10.71 -3.67
CA MET A 39 -7.85 -11.08 -5.09
C MET A 39 -7.00 -12.33 -5.33
N GLY A 40 -6.01 -12.62 -4.49
CA GLY A 40 -5.24 -13.86 -4.52
C GLY A 40 -6.10 -15.11 -4.30
N GLY A 41 -7.20 -15.00 -3.55
CA GLY A 41 -8.19 -16.05 -3.42
C GLY A 41 -8.83 -16.41 -4.77
N TRP A 42 -9.07 -15.41 -5.63
CA TRP A 42 -9.59 -15.64 -6.98
C TRP A 42 -8.54 -16.31 -7.88
N THR A 43 -7.27 -15.96 -7.70
CA THR A 43 -6.14 -16.61 -8.38
C THR A 43 -6.09 -18.11 -8.08
N ILE A 44 -6.16 -18.50 -6.81
CA ILE A 44 -6.11 -19.92 -6.41
C ILE A 44 -7.39 -20.68 -6.78
N LEU A 45 -8.55 -20.00 -6.80
CA LEU A 45 -9.78 -20.60 -7.33
C LEU A 45 -9.66 -20.90 -8.83
N LYS A 46 -9.05 -19.99 -9.61
CA LYS A 46 -8.77 -20.24 -11.03
C LYS A 46 -7.76 -21.38 -11.24
N ALA A 47 -6.74 -21.47 -10.40
CA ALA A 47 -5.82 -22.61 -10.40
C ALA A 47 -6.54 -23.93 -10.13
N ALA A 48 -7.42 -23.95 -9.11
CA ALA A 48 -8.23 -25.10 -8.74
C ALA A 48 -9.26 -25.50 -9.81
N GLU A 49 -9.84 -24.54 -10.54
CA GLU A 49 -10.70 -24.82 -11.69
C GLU A 49 -9.93 -25.48 -12.83
N ALA A 50 -8.72 -24.99 -13.14
CA ALA A 50 -7.91 -25.50 -14.24
C ALA A 50 -7.26 -26.86 -13.94
N MET A 51 -6.95 -27.13 -12.66
CA MET A 51 -6.35 -28.39 -12.19
C MET A 51 -7.07 -28.88 -10.92
N PRO A 52 -8.29 -29.46 -11.04
CA PRO A 52 -9.10 -29.91 -9.90
C PRO A 52 -8.42 -30.94 -8.99
N ASP A 53 -7.55 -31.77 -9.55
CA ASP A 53 -6.75 -32.77 -8.82
C ASP A 53 -5.32 -32.29 -8.53
N GLY A 54 -5.03 -31.01 -8.82
CA GLY A 54 -3.72 -30.41 -8.67
C GLY A 54 -3.35 -29.98 -7.25
N TYR A 55 -4.30 -30.05 -6.32
CA TYR A 55 -4.19 -29.59 -4.93
C TYR A 55 -5.04 -30.43 -3.98
N LYS A 56 -4.79 -30.32 -2.67
CA LYS A 56 -5.48 -31.07 -1.60
C LYS A 56 -6.34 -30.21 -0.68
N ALA A 57 -5.93 -28.96 -0.47
CA ALA A 57 -6.58 -28.05 0.46
C ALA A 57 -6.43 -26.59 0.05
N MET A 58 -7.33 -25.74 0.54
CA MET A 58 -7.40 -24.33 0.21
C MET A 58 -7.63 -23.45 1.45
N VAL A 59 -7.02 -22.28 1.49
CA VAL A 59 -7.38 -21.17 2.39
C VAL A 59 -7.80 -19.96 1.56
N LEU A 60 -9.04 -19.53 1.76
CA LEU A 60 -9.55 -18.25 1.26
C LEU A 60 -9.43 -17.21 2.37
N GLU A 61 -8.35 -16.43 2.33
CA GLU A 61 -8.01 -15.43 3.34
C GLU A 61 -8.57 -14.06 2.91
N GLY A 62 -9.44 -13.44 3.72
CA GLY A 62 -10.11 -12.18 3.34
C GLY A 62 -10.81 -12.25 1.97
N SER A 63 -11.22 -13.44 1.52
CA SER A 63 -11.68 -13.67 0.14
C SER A 63 -13.02 -14.43 0.08
N GLY A 64 -13.51 -14.66 -1.14
CA GLY A 64 -14.77 -15.35 -1.40
C GLY A 64 -14.81 -15.99 -2.79
N THR A 65 -15.73 -16.93 -2.98
CA THR A 65 -15.96 -17.66 -4.25
C THR A 65 -16.88 -16.87 -5.19
N GLY A 66 -17.02 -17.21 -6.48
CA GLY A 66 -18.07 -16.59 -7.31
C GLY A 66 -17.95 -15.06 -7.51
N VAL A 67 -16.77 -14.48 -7.32
CA VAL A 67 -16.47 -13.04 -7.51
C VAL A 67 -15.55 -12.88 -8.73
N LEU A 68 -15.74 -11.81 -9.51
CA LEU A 68 -14.97 -11.48 -10.72
C LEU A 68 -14.70 -12.67 -11.66
N GLY A 69 -15.76 -13.47 -11.92
CA GLY A 69 -15.70 -14.57 -12.88
C GLY A 69 -15.06 -15.86 -12.36
N THR A 70 -14.75 -15.96 -11.06
CA THR A 70 -14.43 -17.25 -10.40
C THR A 70 -15.68 -18.12 -10.27
N ARG A 71 -15.47 -19.44 -10.20
CA ARG A 71 -16.52 -20.42 -9.96
C ARG A 71 -17.13 -20.19 -8.57
N ALA A 72 -18.45 -20.31 -8.49
CA ALA A 72 -19.17 -20.29 -7.22
C ALA A 72 -18.77 -21.49 -6.35
N GLY A 73 -18.73 -21.28 -5.04
CA GLY A 73 -18.51 -22.36 -4.08
C GLY A 73 -19.68 -23.35 -4.09
N THR A 74 -19.37 -24.64 -3.99
CA THR A 74 -20.32 -25.73 -3.86
C THR A 74 -19.88 -26.68 -2.74
N PRO A 75 -20.75 -27.61 -2.30
CA PRO A 75 -20.36 -28.67 -1.36
C PRO A 75 -19.22 -29.57 -1.81
N ASP A 76 -18.70 -29.43 -3.03
CA ASP A 76 -17.60 -30.24 -3.58
C ASP A 76 -16.47 -29.36 -4.16
N PHE A 77 -16.62 -28.03 -4.16
CA PHE A 77 -15.62 -27.11 -4.71
C PHE A 77 -15.55 -25.79 -3.92
N PRO A 78 -14.35 -25.31 -3.56
CA PRO A 78 -13.05 -25.98 -3.67
C PRO A 78 -12.90 -27.17 -2.70
N ARG A 79 -11.94 -28.05 -2.99
CA ARG A 79 -11.60 -29.22 -2.16
C ARG A 79 -10.98 -28.74 -0.85
N ASN A 80 -11.48 -29.24 0.28
CA ASN A 80 -11.01 -28.93 1.64
C ASN A 80 -10.67 -27.44 1.83
N VAL A 81 -11.65 -26.62 2.20
CA VAL A 81 -11.48 -25.16 2.27
C VAL A 81 -11.66 -24.59 3.67
N ALA A 82 -10.67 -23.81 4.11
CA ALA A 82 -10.86 -22.83 5.17
C ALA A 82 -11.27 -21.48 4.56
N VAL A 83 -12.28 -20.86 5.14
CA VAL A 83 -12.63 -19.46 4.90
C VAL A 83 -12.16 -18.68 6.11
N VAL A 84 -11.11 -17.89 5.97
CA VAL A 84 -10.65 -16.96 7.02
C VAL A 84 -11.16 -15.58 6.63
N PHE A 85 -12.21 -15.11 7.30
CA PHE A 85 -12.88 -13.86 6.96
C PHE A 85 -12.98 -12.94 8.16
N SER A 86 -12.14 -11.91 8.15
CA SER A 86 -11.92 -10.99 9.26
C SER A 86 -13.19 -10.30 9.77
N ARG A 87 -13.32 -10.17 11.09
CA ARG A 87 -14.49 -9.57 11.75
C ARG A 87 -14.80 -8.15 11.27
N TYR A 88 -13.77 -7.41 10.87
CA TYR A 88 -13.84 -6.04 10.36
C TYR A 88 -13.37 -5.95 8.90
N ASP A 89 -13.61 -6.99 8.09
CA ASP A 89 -13.29 -6.97 6.66
C ASP A 89 -14.15 -5.94 5.90
N GLU A 90 -13.47 -5.08 5.15
CA GLU A 90 -14.03 -3.95 4.40
C GLU A 90 -14.87 -4.41 3.18
N PHE A 91 -14.75 -5.67 2.75
CA PHE A 91 -15.34 -6.23 1.53
C PHE A 91 -16.46 -7.24 1.78
N ALA A 92 -17.05 -7.27 2.98
CA ALA A 92 -18.13 -8.19 3.36
C ALA A 92 -19.24 -8.35 2.31
N LYS A 93 -19.71 -7.22 1.74
CA LYS A 93 -20.77 -7.23 0.73
C LYS A 93 -20.30 -7.81 -0.60
N LEU A 94 -19.08 -7.50 -1.02
CA LEU A 94 -18.49 -8.03 -2.26
C LEU A 94 -18.23 -9.54 -2.15
N MET A 95 -17.60 -9.98 -1.05
CA MET A 95 -17.13 -11.37 -0.90
C MET A 95 -18.26 -12.32 -0.53
N TRP A 96 -19.16 -11.93 0.38
CA TRP A 96 -20.15 -12.84 0.98
C TRP A 96 -21.58 -12.30 0.98
N GLY A 97 -21.84 -11.15 0.35
CA GLY A 97 -23.21 -10.63 0.16
C GLY A 97 -23.88 -10.16 1.46
N VAL A 98 -23.14 -10.05 2.55
CA VAL A 98 -23.64 -9.59 3.85
C VAL A 98 -23.25 -8.13 4.09
N PRO A 99 -24.05 -7.34 4.82
CA PRO A 99 -23.74 -5.93 5.04
C PRO A 99 -22.56 -5.72 5.99
N ARG A 100 -22.28 -6.67 6.89
CA ARG A 100 -21.20 -6.60 7.88
C ARG A 100 -20.41 -7.90 7.92
N ALA A 101 -19.10 -7.82 8.07
CA ALA A 101 -18.24 -9.00 8.00
C ALA A 101 -18.49 -10.02 9.11
N TRP A 102 -18.82 -9.57 10.32
CA TRP A 102 -19.20 -10.46 11.43
C TRP A 102 -20.52 -11.21 11.22
N GLU A 103 -21.28 -10.90 10.17
CA GLU A 103 -22.50 -11.63 9.76
C GLU A 103 -22.20 -12.71 8.71
N VAL A 104 -20.93 -12.96 8.37
CA VAL A 104 -20.54 -13.92 7.32
C VAL A 104 -21.12 -15.33 7.56
N GLY A 105 -21.28 -15.75 8.82
CA GLY A 105 -21.87 -17.05 9.17
C GLY A 105 -23.32 -17.24 8.72
N VAL A 106 -24.09 -16.15 8.50
CA VAL A 106 -25.46 -16.24 7.97
C VAL A 106 -25.56 -16.02 6.46
N SER A 107 -24.43 -15.81 5.76
CA SER A 107 -24.40 -15.66 4.31
C SER A 107 -24.95 -16.90 3.61
N GLU A 108 -25.95 -16.73 2.75
CA GLU A 108 -26.50 -17.82 1.92
C GLU A 108 -25.43 -18.43 1.00
N LYS A 109 -24.48 -17.61 0.55
CA LYS A 109 -23.34 -18.05 -0.26
C LYS A 109 -22.38 -18.93 0.55
N LEU A 110 -22.12 -18.57 1.81
CA LEU A 110 -21.30 -19.39 2.70
C LEU A 110 -22.02 -20.69 3.07
N LYS A 111 -23.32 -20.63 3.41
CA LYS A 111 -24.16 -21.81 3.67
C LYS A 111 -24.16 -22.80 2.50
N THR A 112 -24.26 -22.29 1.27
CA THR A 112 -24.16 -23.11 0.04
C THR A 112 -22.81 -23.81 -0.05
N LEU A 113 -21.70 -23.12 0.20
CA LEU A 113 -20.36 -23.72 0.23
C LEU A 113 -20.23 -24.81 1.31
N PHE A 114 -20.87 -24.62 2.46
CA PHE A 114 -20.80 -25.52 3.61
C PHE A 114 -21.85 -26.64 3.59
N ALA A 115 -22.73 -26.68 2.58
CA ALA A 115 -23.89 -27.58 2.52
C ALA A 115 -24.79 -27.50 3.77
N ALA A 116 -24.96 -26.30 4.32
CA ALA A 116 -25.69 -26.07 5.56
C ALA A 116 -26.99 -25.30 5.34
N THR A 117 -27.97 -25.53 6.20
CA THR A 117 -29.22 -24.75 6.26
C THR A 117 -29.21 -23.74 7.41
N GLU A 118 -28.46 -24.03 8.47
CA GLU A 118 -28.28 -23.17 9.65
C GLU A 118 -27.10 -22.19 9.48
N ALA A 119 -26.95 -21.27 10.43
CA ALA A 119 -25.79 -20.36 10.47
C ALA A 119 -24.49 -21.14 10.72
N ILE A 120 -23.41 -20.77 10.02
CA ILE A 120 -22.09 -21.35 10.21
C ILE A 120 -21.40 -20.68 11.40
N ALA A 121 -21.08 -21.48 12.41
CA ALA A 121 -20.32 -21.03 13.57
C ALA A 121 -18.80 -21.06 13.27
N PRO A 122 -18.05 -19.98 13.57
CA PRO A 122 -16.60 -19.99 13.46
C PRO A 122 -15.96 -21.13 14.28
N GLY A 123 -14.87 -21.70 13.78
CA GLY A 123 -14.12 -22.76 14.44
C GLY A 123 -14.71 -24.17 14.32
N ARG A 124 -15.94 -24.32 13.80
CA ARG A 124 -16.55 -25.65 13.60
C ARG A 124 -16.10 -26.26 12.28
N LEU A 125 -15.61 -27.50 12.32
CA LEU A 125 -15.35 -28.30 11.14
C LEU A 125 -16.65 -28.92 10.61
N HIS A 126 -16.87 -28.78 9.31
CA HIS A 126 -17.98 -29.39 8.57
C HIS A 126 -17.43 -30.30 7.47
N GLY A 127 -18.14 -31.40 7.18
CA GLY A 127 -17.72 -32.39 6.17
C GLY A 127 -16.52 -33.21 6.62
N ASP A 128 -15.82 -33.82 5.66
CA ASP A 128 -14.74 -34.79 5.89
C ASP A 128 -13.52 -34.51 5.01
N MET A 129 -12.33 -34.52 5.62
CA MET A 129 -11.08 -34.15 4.93
C MET A 129 -10.65 -35.20 3.89
N ALA A 130 -10.90 -36.49 4.18
CA ALA A 130 -10.49 -37.59 3.31
C ALA A 130 -11.26 -37.60 1.98
N SER A 131 -12.56 -37.29 2.03
CA SER A 131 -13.43 -37.10 0.86
C SER A 131 -13.20 -35.77 0.14
N GLY A 132 -12.38 -34.86 0.68
CA GLY A 132 -12.19 -33.53 0.10
C GLY A 132 -13.29 -32.54 0.43
N THR A 133 -14.19 -32.90 1.37
CA THR A 133 -15.38 -32.15 1.75
C THR A 133 -15.19 -31.33 3.03
N ALA A 134 -13.94 -31.18 3.49
CA ALA A 134 -13.46 -30.24 4.49
C ALA A 134 -14.02 -28.80 4.39
N ARG A 135 -14.76 -28.25 5.37
CA ARG A 135 -15.00 -26.80 5.48
C ARG A 135 -14.86 -26.27 6.90
N GLN A 136 -14.25 -25.11 7.04
CA GLN A 136 -14.17 -24.42 8.33
C GLN A 136 -14.15 -22.91 8.14
N LEU A 137 -14.95 -22.20 8.94
CA LEU A 137 -14.97 -20.74 8.98
C LEU A 137 -14.11 -20.26 10.13
N TYR A 138 -13.27 -19.26 9.89
CA TYR A 138 -12.53 -18.51 10.90
C TYR A 138 -12.86 -17.02 10.76
N THR A 139 -12.97 -16.31 11.87
CA THR A 139 -13.34 -14.89 11.90
C THR A 139 -12.41 -14.11 12.83
N PRO A 140 -11.12 -13.98 12.48
CA PRO A 140 -10.14 -13.31 13.33
C PRO A 140 -10.53 -11.84 13.58
N VAL A 141 -10.12 -11.31 14.73
CA VAL A 141 -10.45 -9.93 15.13
C VAL A 141 -9.44 -8.94 14.50
N THR A 142 -9.54 -8.77 13.19
CA THR A 142 -8.73 -7.80 12.43
C THR A 142 -9.51 -7.27 11.21
N THR A 143 -8.88 -6.41 10.41
CA THR A 143 -9.42 -5.91 9.14
C THR A 143 -8.87 -6.70 7.94
N HIS A 144 -9.38 -6.47 6.74
CA HIS A 144 -8.92 -7.14 5.53
C HIS A 144 -7.40 -7.02 5.27
N PRO A 145 -6.77 -5.82 5.28
CA PRO A 145 -5.31 -5.74 5.21
C PRO A 145 -4.63 -6.24 6.49
N GLY A 146 -5.37 -6.30 7.60
CA GLY A 146 -4.90 -6.77 8.88
C GLY A 146 -4.61 -8.28 8.93
N ASP A 147 -5.19 -9.07 8.01
CA ASP A 147 -4.88 -10.51 7.86
C ASP A 147 -3.36 -10.73 7.64
N HIS A 148 -2.69 -9.84 6.91
CA HIS A 148 -1.25 -9.91 6.63
C HIS A 148 -0.33 -9.84 7.86
N ILE A 149 -0.84 -9.32 8.98
CA ILE A 149 -0.04 -9.07 10.20
C ILE A 149 -0.75 -9.59 11.47
N SER A 150 -1.82 -10.36 11.30
CA SER A 150 -2.56 -10.94 12.42
C SER A 150 -2.02 -12.32 12.76
N ARG A 151 -1.60 -12.50 14.02
CA ARG A 151 -1.21 -13.82 14.54
C ARG A 151 -2.37 -14.82 14.48
N GLU A 152 -3.60 -14.34 14.64
CA GLU A 152 -4.79 -15.19 14.62
C GLU A 152 -5.08 -15.67 13.20
N ALA A 153 -5.16 -14.75 12.22
CA ALA A 153 -5.45 -15.08 10.83
C ALA A 153 -4.38 -16.00 10.21
N ILE A 154 -3.10 -15.64 10.38
CA ILE A 154 -1.98 -16.47 9.93
C ILE A 154 -1.99 -17.83 10.65
N GLY A 155 -2.30 -17.84 11.95
CA GLY A 155 -2.42 -19.07 12.73
C GLY A 155 -3.55 -19.98 12.22
N ASP A 156 -4.70 -19.43 11.83
CA ASP A 156 -5.83 -20.15 11.28
C ASP A 156 -5.48 -20.84 9.95
N ALA A 157 -4.81 -20.12 9.04
CA ALA A 157 -4.34 -20.67 7.77
C ALA A 157 -3.31 -21.80 7.97
N VAL A 158 -2.35 -21.58 8.88
CA VAL A 158 -1.31 -22.57 9.22
C VAL A 158 -1.92 -23.81 9.87
N GLU A 159 -2.84 -23.64 10.81
CA GLU A 159 -3.56 -24.74 11.46
C GLU A 159 -4.37 -25.55 10.46
N TRP A 160 -5.02 -24.90 9.49
CA TRP A 160 -5.76 -25.58 8.43
C TRP A 160 -4.87 -26.49 7.59
N PHE A 161 -3.73 -25.98 7.12
CA PHE A 161 -2.79 -26.81 6.36
C PHE A 161 -2.15 -27.91 7.21
N GLY A 162 -1.87 -27.65 8.48
CA GLY A 162 -1.37 -28.68 9.40
C GLY A 162 -2.30 -29.88 9.58
N LYS A 163 -3.63 -29.69 9.40
CA LYS A 163 -4.62 -30.78 9.46
C LYS A 163 -4.92 -31.44 8.12
N THR A 164 -4.70 -30.73 7.01
CA THR A 164 -5.17 -31.15 5.67
C THR A 164 -4.05 -31.61 4.73
N LEU A 165 -2.80 -31.30 5.05
CA LEU A 165 -1.61 -31.71 4.30
C LEU A 165 -0.73 -32.63 5.14
N GLN A 166 0.21 -33.30 4.50
CA GLN A 166 1.24 -34.13 5.14
C GLN A 166 2.53 -33.31 5.35
N GLY A 167 3.22 -33.49 6.47
CA GLY A 167 4.50 -32.81 6.74
C GLY A 167 4.52 -32.08 8.08
N GLY A 168 5.06 -30.86 8.09
CA GLY A 168 5.18 -30.07 9.32
C GLY A 168 3.82 -29.73 9.92
N MET A 169 3.70 -29.90 11.24
CA MET A 169 2.53 -29.50 12.03
C MET A 169 2.88 -28.34 12.98
N PRO A 170 3.20 -27.15 12.46
CA PRO A 170 3.47 -25.98 13.30
C PRO A 170 2.22 -25.61 14.12
N GLY A 171 2.41 -25.29 15.41
CA GLY A 171 1.32 -24.83 16.27
C GLY A 171 0.87 -23.41 15.92
N ARG A 172 -0.34 -23.04 16.36
CA ARG A 172 -1.00 -21.73 16.12
C ARG A 172 -0.26 -20.49 16.67
N GLY A 173 0.95 -20.65 17.21
CA GLY A 173 1.77 -19.60 17.82
C GLY A 173 3.25 -19.61 17.44
N ASP A 174 3.71 -20.57 16.64
CA ASP A 174 5.13 -20.81 16.32
C ASP A 174 5.64 -19.86 15.22
N SER A 175 5.41 -18.57 15.42
CA SER A 175 5.47 -17.54 14.39
C SER A 175 6.71 -16.64 14.50
N VAL A 176 7.77 -17.00 13.77
CA VAL A 176 8.99 -16.17 13.63
C VAL A 176 8.83 -14.99 12.68
N TRP A 177 7.78 -14.98 11.85
CA TRP A 177 7.54 -13.96 10.82
C TRP A 177 7.44 -12.53 11.38
N VAL A 178 6.99 -12.36 12.63
CA VAL A 178 6.91 -11.04 13.28
C VAL A 178 8.29 -10.39 13.37
N TRP A 179 9.33 -11.18 13.67
CA TRP A 179 10.70 -10.68 13.73
C TRP A 179 11.22 -10.29 12.35
N LYS A 180 10.76 -10.96 11.30
CA LYS A 180 11.02 -10.52 9.92
C LYS A 180 10.34 -9.17 9.65
N GLU A 181 9.10 -8.95 10.05
CA GLU A 181 8.42 -7.64 9.89
C GLU A 181 9.12 -6.53 10.69
N VAL A 182 9.54 -6.80 11.93
CA VAL A 182 10.33 -5.85 12.74
C VAL A 182 11.67 -5.53 12.07
N GLY A 183 12.36 -6.54 11.54
CA GLY A 183 13.62 -6.37 10.84
C GLY A 183 13.49 -5.54 9.56
N THR A 184 12.47 -5.80 8.73
CA THR A 184 12.25 -5.03 7.50
C THR A 184 11.73 -3.61 7.79
N LEU A 185 11.00 -3.41 8.89
CA LEU A 185 10.62 -2.07 9.36
C LEU A 185 11.86 -1.26 9.79
N ALA A 186 12.74 -1.88 10.58
CA ALA A 186 13.99 -1.25 11.01
C ALA A 186 14.87 -0.89 9.81
N ALA A 187 14.97 -1.79 8.81
CA ALA A 187 15.66 -1.52 7.56
C ALA A 187 15.03 -0.35 6.79
N PHE A 188 13.70 -0.26 6.76
CA PHE A 188 13.01 0.85 6.08
C PHE A 188 13.19 2.19 6.79
N ALA A 189 13.14 2.22 8.13
CA ALA A 189 13.48 3.40 8.91
C ALA A 189 14.95 3.82 8.67
N GLY A 190 15.88 2.85 8.66
CA GLY A 190 17.28 3.06 8.32
C GLY A 190 17.48 3.61 6.90
N PHE A 191 16.69 3.16 5.93
CA PHE A 191 16.68 3.71 4.57
C PHE A 191 16.31 5.20 4.55
N VAL A 192 15.29 5.63 5.29
CA VAL A 192 14.92 7.05 5.37
C VAL A 192 16.07 7.86 5.98
N LEU A 193 16.69 7.37 7.06
CA LEU A 193 17.86 8.02 7.67
C LEU A 193 19.05 8.09 6.70
N LEU A 194 19.28 7.03 5.93
CA LEU A 194 20.32 6.97 4.90
C LEU A 194 20.10 8.04 3.83
N LEU A 195 18.87 8.25 3.35
CA LEU A 195 18.58 9.32 2.39
C LEU A 195 18.95 10.70 2.96
N LEU A 196 18.57 10.98 4.22
CA LEU A 196 18.88 12.26 4.85
C LEU A 196 20.39 12.45 5.07
N GLY A 197 21.08 11.40 5.52
CA GLY A 197 22.53 11.40 5.71
C GLY A 197 23.32 11.53 4.42
N ALA A 198 22.91 10.82 3.36
CA ALA A 198 23.51 10.91 2.04
C ALA A 198 23.34 12.32 1.45
N PHE A 199 22.14 12.91 1.57
CA PHE A 199 21.92 14.30 1.15
C PHE A 199 22.84 15.29 1.88
N GLU A 200 22.92 15.19 3.21
CA GLU A 200 23.79 16.02 4.04
C GLU A 200 25.26 15.87 3.66
N LEU A 201 25.72 14.65 3.40
CA LEU A 201 27.10 14.36 2.98
C LEU A 201 27.39 14.98 1.60
N TYR A 202 26.51 14.75 0.62
CA TYR A 202 26.69 15.29 -0.73
C TYR A 202 26.61 16.81 -0.76
N LEU A 203 25.82 17.44 0.10
CA LEU A 203 25.72 18.90 0.19
C LEU A 203 27.05 19.56 0.58
N ARG A 204 27.96 18.83 1.24
CA ARG A 204 29.31 19.30 1.61
C ARG A 204 30.33 19.18 0.48
N LEU A 205 30.00 18.50 -0.62
CA LEU A 205 30.90 18.39 -1.76
C LEU A 205 31.02 19.74 -2.48
N PRO A 206 32.20 20.09 -3.05
CA PRO A 206 32.39 21.36 -3.76
C PRO A 206 31.38 21.61 -4.87
N GLY A 207 30.94 20.54 -5.56
CA GLY A 207 29.93 20.59 -6.62
C GLY A 207 28.48 20.83 -6.14
N PHE A 208 28.23 20.91 -4.83
CA PHE A 208 26.90 21.18 -4.28
C PHE A 208 26.90 22.25 -3.18
N ALA A 209 28.07 22.71 -2.73
CA ALA A 209 28.21 23.68 -1.63
C ALA A 209 27.39 24.97 -1.85
N TRP A 210 27.16 25.39 -3.10
CA TRP A 210 26.34 26.57 -3.40
C TRP A 210 24.84 26.38 -3.14
N LEU A 211 24.37 25.14 -3.02
CA LEU A 211 23.00 24.83 -2.59
C LEU A 211 22.83 25.06 -1.09
N ALA A 212 23.90 24.99 -0.30
CA ALA A 212 23.85 25.15 1.15
C ALA A 212 23.53 26.62 1.51
N LEU A 213 22.29 26.85 1.91
CA LEU A 213 21.81 28.14 2.38
C LEU A 213 20.76 27.89 3.48
N PRO A 214 20.99 28.34 4.71
CA PRO A 214 19.99 28.23 5.77
C PRO A 214 18.69 28.89 5.37
N GLN A 215 17.57 28.24 5.65
CA GLN A 215 16.26 28.82 5.42
C GLN A 215 16.04 30.05 6.31
N ASP A 216 15.53 31.13 5.72
CA ASP A 216 15.08 32.34 6.42
C ASP A 216 13.56 32.51 6.23
N PRO A 217 12.72 31.94 7.12
CA PRO A 217 11.27 32.04 7.01
C PRO A 217 10.76 33.48 7.06
N VAL A 218 9.72 33.77 6.26
CA VAL A 218 9.19 35.15 6.12
C VAL A 218 8.10 35.47 7.15
N ARG A 219 7.39 34.46 7.66
CA ARG A 219 6.33 34.68 8.66
C ARG A 219 6.91 34.77 10.06
N GLU A 220 6.43 35.69 10.87
CA GLU A 220 6.87 35.84 12.27
C GLU A 220 5.96 35.12 13.26
N ARG A 221 4.69 34.88 12.91
CA ARG A 221 3.69 34.25 13.78
C ARG A 221 2.68 33.42 13.00
N ARG A 222 2.02 32.50 13.72
CA ARG A 222 0.89 31.70 13.23
C ARG A 222 -0.42 32.49 13.37
N ASP A 223 -0.64 33.42 12.46
CA ASP A 223 -1.88 34.20 12.38
C ASP A 223 -3.05 33.39 11.80
N MET A 224 -4.25 33.98 11.72
CA MET A 224 -5.42 33.31 11.14
C MET A 224 -5.17 32.83 9.71
N ARG A 225 -4.44 33.61 8.90
CA ARG A 225 -4.08 33.21 7.52
C ARG A 225 -3.17 31.99 7.49
N TRP A 226 -2.28 31.86 8.45
CA TRP A 226 -1.46 30.65 8.61
C TRP A 226 -2.33 29.45 8.92
N TRP A 227 -3.24 29.55 9.90
CA TRP A 227 -4.13 28.44 10.28
C TRP A 227 -5.07 28.04 9.15
N MET A 228 -5.63 28.99 8.40
CA MET A 228 -6.41 28.69 7.20
C MET A 228 -5.59 27.95 6.14
N ALA A 229 -4.35 28.39 5.87
CA ALA A 229 -3.49 27.73 4.90
C ALA A 229 -3.04 26.33 5.36
N ALA A 230 -2.73 26.17 6.65
CA ALA A 230 -2.36 24.88 7.24
C ALA A 230 -3.54 23.89 7.22
N ALA A 231 -4.74 24.35 7.60
CA ALA A 231 -5.95 23.54 7.56
C ALA A 231 -6.32 23.16 6.12
N ALA A 232 -6.24 24.10 5.16
CA ALA A 232 -6.46 23.80 3.76
C ALA A 232 -5.46 22.75 3.23
N ALA A 233 -4.17 22.89 3.53
CA ALA A 233 -3.15 21.94 3.13
C ALA A 233 -3.34 20.55 3.76
N ALA A 234 -3.88 20.46 4.99
CA ALA A 234 -4.16 19.20 5.66
C ALA A 234 -5.45 18.52 5.21
N LEU A 235 -6.54 19.29 5.03
CA LEU A 235 -7.87 18.74 4.85
C LEU A 235 -8.26 18.56 3.38
N ILE A 236 -7.80 19.45 2.47
CA ILE A 236 -8.20 19.36 1.06
C ILE A 236 -7.73 18.04 0.43
N PRO A 237 -6.49 17.55 0.62
CA PRO A 237 -6.07 16.30 0.00
C PRO A 237 -6.93 15.11 0.40
N VAL A 238 -7.39 15.05 1.66
CA VAL A 238 -8.22 13.93 2.13
C VAL A 238 -9.71 14.09 1.79
N VAL A 239 -10.25 15.31 1.79
CA VAL A 239 -11.62 15.58 1.33
C VAL A 239 -11.77 15.30 -0.16
N THR A 240 -10.73 15.59 -0.93
CA THR A 240 -10.72 15.35 -2.39
C THR A 240 -10.27 13.95 -2.78
N PHE A 241 -9.88 13.09 -1.83
CA PHE A 241 -9.24 11.81 -2.13
C PHE A 241 -10.13 10.91 -3.00
N TYR A 242 -11.31 10.51 -2.52
CA TYR A 242 -12.23 9.68 -3.31
C TYR A 242 -12.69 10.32 -4.63
N PRO A 243 -13.25 11.55 -4.66
CA PRO A 243 -13.76 12.11 -5.91
C PRO A 243 -12.67 12.30 -6.98
N PHE A 244 -11.42 12.59 -6.59
CA PHE A 244 -10.34 12.74 -7.57
C PHE A 244 -9.71 11.40 -7.96
N MET A 245 -9.72 10.39 -7.08
CA MET A 245 -9.34 9.02 -7.45
C MET A 245 -10.34 8.47 -8.49
N GLU A 246 -11.65 8.60 -8.24
CA GLU A 246 -12.70 8.24 -9.20
C GLU A 246 -12.56 9.00 -10.53
N PHE A 247 -12.39 10.33 -10.48
CA PHE A 247 -12.15 11.11 -11.68
C PHE A 247 -10.87 10.67 -12.40
N GLY A 248 -9.80 10.36 -11.68
CA GLY A 248 -8.55 9.86 -12.25
C GLY A 248 -8.70 8.51 -12.94
N GLN A 249 -9.56 7.64 -12.42
CA GLN A 249 -9.88 6.36 -13.05
C GLN A 249 -10.55 6.57 -14.43
N MET A 250 -11.41 7.57 -14.55
CA MET A 250 -12.09 7.91 -15.81
C MET A 250 -11.20 8.70 -16.78
N ALA A 251 -10.49 9.70 -16.27
CA ALA A 251 -9.72 10.66 -17.07
C ALA A 251 -8.38 10.10 -17.55
N MET A 252 -7.81 9.13 -16.84
CA MET A 252 -6.51 8.53 -17.16
C MET A 252 -6.59 6.99 -17.13
N PRO A 253 -7.35 6.40 -18.08
CA PRO A 253 -7.45 4.95 -18.18
C PRO A 253 -6.08 4.32 -18.45
N THR A 254 -5.97 3.03 -18.13
CA THR A 254 -4.72 2.29 -18.27
C THR A 254 -4.30 2.20 -19.73
N SER A 255 -3.02 2.43 -20.00
CA SER A 255 -2.44 2.40 -21.36
C SER A 255 -1.03 1.81 -21.32
N ARG A 256 -0.39 1.65 -22.49
CA ARG A 256 1.00 1.15 -22.58
C ARG A 256 2.01 1.98 -21.79
N LEU A 257 1.81 3.29 -21.72
CA LEU A 257 2.71 4.21 -21.00
C LEU A 257 2.33 4.34 -19.52
N PHE A 258 1.05 4.15 -19.21
CA PHE A 258 0.47 4.34 -17.88
C PHE A 258 -0.39 3.13 -17.50
N PRO A 259 0.23 1.97 -17.24
CA PRO A 259 -0.49 0.69 -17.17
C PRO A 259 -1.05 0.37 -15.78
N GLN A 260 -0.77 1.22 -14.78
CA GLN A 260 -1.15 1.03 -13.39
C GLN A 260 -2.32 1.96 -13.04
N SER A 261 -3.53 1.40 -12.95
CA SER A 261 -4.77 2.14 -12.72
C SER A 261 -4.70 2.98 -11.44
N ILE A 262 -4.27 2.38 -10.32
CA ILE A 262 -4.15 3.10 -9.04
C ILE A 262 -3.09 4.20 -9.12
N THR A 263 -1.97 3.97 -9.80
CA THR A 263 -0.93 5.00 -9.98
C THR A 263 -1.45 6.18 -10.80
N ASN A 264 -2.27 5.94 -11.83
CA ASN A 264 -2.92 6.99 -12.61
C ASN A 264 -3.86 7.83 -11.74
N GLN A 265 -4.70 7.17 -10.96
CA GLN A 265 -5.64 7.83 -10.04
C GLN A 265 -4.90 8.72 -9.03
N VAL A 266 -3.84 8.19 -8.40
CA VAL A 266 -3.01 8.94 -7.44
C VAL A 266 -2.32 10.12 -8.11
N LEU A 267 -1.84 9.97 -9.36
CA LEU A 267 -1.24 11.06 -10.10
C LEU A 267 -2.25 12.19 -10.35
N VAL A 268 -3.46 11.86 -10.81
CA VAL A 268 -4.52 12.85 -11.05
C VAL A 268 -4.91 13.55 -9.76
N TRP A 269 -5.11 12.81 -8.67
CA TRP A 269 -5.38 13.37 -7.34
C TRP A 269 -4.27 14.33 -6.88
N ALA A 270 -3.00 13.94 -7.01
CA ALA A 270 -1.86 14.79 -6.65
C ALA A 270 -1.78 16.05 -7.53
N ALA A 271 -2.00 15.92 -8.84
CA ALA A 271 -1.97 17.04 -9.78
C ALA A 271 -3.08 18.06 -9.52
N LEU A 272 -4.31 17.60 -9.30
CA LEU A 272 -5.44 18.47 -8.98
C LEU A 272 -5.23 19.18 -7.63
N ASN A 273 -4.72 18.49 -6.61
CA ASN A 273 -4.36 19.12 -5.33
C ASN A 273 -3.23 20.15 -5.47
N ALA A 274 -2.24 19.89 -6.34
CA ALA A 274 -1.21 20.88 -6.65
C ALA A 274 -1.80 22.13 -7.32
N VAL A 275 -2.74 21.97 -8.25
CA VAL A 275 -3.46 23.10 -8.87
C VAL A 275 -4.25 23.89 -7.83
N ILE A 276 -5.02 23.22 -6.97
CA ILE A 276 -5.76 23.87 -5.88
C ILE A 276 -4.80 24.64 -4.95
N THR A 277 -3.67 24.04 -4.58
CA THR A 277 -2.66 24.68 -3.75
C THR A 277 -2.10 25.96 -4.40
N LEU A 278 -1.84 25.93 -5.71
CA LEU A 278 -1.38 27.11 -6.46
C LEU A 278 -2.45 28.21 -6.50
N ILE A 279 -3.72 27.86 -6.70
CA ILE A 279 -4.85 28.81 -6.70
C ILE A 279 -4.99 29.44 -5.32
N LEU A 280 -5.05 28.64 -4.25
CA LEU A 280 -5.16 29.13 -2.88
C LEU A 280 -3.98 30.00 -2.47
N THR A 281 -2.75 29.63 -2.86
CA THR A 281 -1.56 30.45 -2.59
C THR A 281 -1.68 31.84 -3.21
N ARG A 282 -2.22 31.94 -4.44
CA ARG A 282 -2.48 33.23 -5.11
C ARG A 282 -3.61 34.01 -4.44
N MET A 283 -4.74 33.35 -4.14
CA MET A 283 -5.92 34.00 -3.54
C MET A 283 -5.66 34.52 -2.12
N LEU A 284 -4.98 33.72 -1.29
CA LEU A 284 -4.65 34.08 0.09
C LEU A 284 -3.55 35.15 0.18
N LYS A 285 -2.97 35.57 -0.95
CA LYS A 285 -1.82 36.50 -1.04
C LYS A 285 -0.75 36.14 0.00
N GLY A 286 -0.44 34.85 0.07
CA GLY A 286 0.46 34.30 1.07
C GLY A 286 1.86 34.90 0.98
N PRO A 287 2.64 34.85 2.08
CA PRO A 287 4.02 35.32 2.05
C PRO A 287 4.81 34.53 1.02
N LYS A 288 5.65 35.24 0.26
CA LYS A 288 6.53 34.65 -0.74
C LYS A 288 7.81 34.20 -0.04
N PRO A 289 8.08 32.88 0.10
CA PRO A 289 9.31 32.44 0.75
C PRO A 289 10.54 32.96 0.00
N ARG A 290 11.60 33.27 0.75
CA ARG A 290 12.90 33.60 0.17
C ARG A 290 13.55 32.30 -0.27
N PHE A 291 13.79 32.17 -1.58
CA PHE A 291 14.41 30.99 -2.15
C PHE A 291 15.89 31.25 -2.45
N ASN A 292 16.73 30.23 -2.26
CA ASN A 292 18.07 30.23 -2.80
C ASN A 292 18.00 30.35 -4.34
N PRO A 293 18.54 31.42 -4.95
CA PRO A 293 18.51 31.57 -6.41
C PRO A 293 19.40 30.55 -7.12
N ARG A 294 20.33 29.91 -6.39
CA ARG A 294 21.22 28.87 -6.91
C ARG A 294 20.54 27.51 -6.79
N SER A 295 19.91 27.07 -7.87
CA SER A 295 19.26 25.75 -7.97
C SER A 295 20.05 24.72 -8.78
N ARG A 296 21.16 25.11 -9.39
CA ARG A 296 22.01 24.21 -10.18
C ARG A 296 22.44 23.02 -9.33
N GLY A 297 22.32 21.82 -9.88
CA GLY A 297 22.66 20.59 -9.16
C GLY A 297 21.59 20.07 -8.20
N ALA A 298 20.45 20.76 -7.99
CA ALA A 298 19.39 20.28 -7.08
C ALA A 298 18.83 18.90 -7.48
N PHE A 299 18.66 18.65 -8.79
CA PHE A 299 18.25 17.34 -9.30
C PHE A 299 19.38 16.31 -9.24
N ALA A 300 20.64 16.73 -9.43
CA ALA A 300 21.78 15.82 -9.37
C ALA A 300 22.03 15.32 -7.93
N ILE A 301 22.00 16.20 -6.93
CA ILE A 301 22.12 15.79 -5.52
C ILE A 301 20.94 14.89 -5.10
N ALA A 302 19.73 15.18 -5.58
CA ALA A 302 18.56 14.35 -5.34
C ALA A 302 18.71 12.95 -5.95
N LEU A 303 19.17 12.88 -7.21
CA LEU A 303 19.45 11.63 -7.90
C LEU A 303 20.51 10.81 -7.16
N MET A 304 21.64 11.42 -6.77
CA MET A 304 22.68 10.73 -5.98
C MET A 304 22.15 10.23 -4.64
N THR A 305 21.31 11.03 -3.97
CA THR A 305 20.68 10.67 -2.69
C THR A 305 19.79 9.44 -2.85
N VAL A 306 18.86 9.46 -3.80
CA VAL A 306 17.94 8.33 -4.02
C VAL A 306 18.66 7.13 -4.60
N ALA A 307 19.67 7.31 -5.46
CA ALA A 307 20.52 6.23 -5.95
C ALA A 307 21.26 5.52 -4.81
N THR A 308 21.70 6.25 -3.79
CA THR A 308 22.32 5.65 -2.59
C THR A 308 21.32 4.74 -1.86
N GLY A 309 20.07 5.19 -1.70
CA GLY A 309 19.00 4.37 -1.14
C GLY A 309 18.59 3.19 -2.03
N TYR A 310 18.59 3.36 -3.34
CA TYR A 310 18.32 2.26 -4.29
C TYR A 310 19.42 1.20 -4.21
N LEU A 311 20.68 1.61 -4.13
CA LEU A 311 21.83 0.71 -3.94
C LEU A 311 21.74 -0.06 -2.62
N SER A 312 21.29 0.57 -1.52
CA SER A 312 21.12 -0.15 -0.26
C SER A 312 20.01 -1.20 -0.34
N LEU A 313 18.90 -0.91 -1.03
CA LEU A 313 17.86 -1.91 -1.28
C LEU A 313 18.38 -3.03 -2.19
N LEU A 314 19.14 -2.70 -3.23
CA LEU A 314 19.75 -3.69 -4.13
C LEU A 314 20.69 -4.62 -3.38
N LEU A 315 21.49 -4.09 -2.46
CA LEU A 315 22.36 -4.89 -1.59
C LEU A 315 21.55 -5.77 -0.63
N ALA A 316 20.46 -5.25 -0.05
CA ALA A 316 19.59 -6.04 0.83
C ALA A 316 18.93 -7.21 0.10
N ASP A 317 18.41 -6.98 -1.12
CA ASP A 317 17.86 -8.05 -1.97
C ASP A 317 18.94 -9.04 -2.41
N PHE A 318 20.11 -8.55 -2.79
CA PHE A 318 21.22 -9.41 -3.22
C PHE A 318 21.70 -10.34 -2.10
N LEU A 319 22.01 -9.77 -0.93
CA LEU A 319 22.63 -10.49 0.20
C LEU A 319 21.62 -11.30 1.02
N PHE A 320 20.41 -10.77 1.22
CA PHE A 320 19.44 -11.33 2.17
C PHE A 320 18.10 -11.73 1.55
N LYS A 321 17.86 -11.41 0.26
CA LYS A 321 16.58 -11.68 -0.44
C LYS A 321 15.38 -11.03 0.24
N VAL A 322 15.60 -9.88 0.88
CA VAL A 322 14.56 -9.07 1.53
C VAL A 322 14.47 -7.70 0.89
N ASP A 323 13.32 -7.06 1.07
CA ASP A 323 13.12 -5.66 0.76
C ASP A 323 12.75 -4.86 2.02
N PHE A 324 12.57 -3.55 1.86
CA PHE A 324 12.23 -2.66 2.97
C PHE A 324 10.72 -2.53 3.07
N ARG A 325 10.13 -3.05 4.14
CA ARG A 325 8.68 -3.05 4.30
C ARG A 325 8.23 -3.17 5.74
N PHE A 326 6.97 -2.79 5.95
CA PHE A 326 6.20 -3.15 7.12
C PHE A 326 4.72 -3.16 6.74
N TRP A 327 4.05 -4.29 6.97
CA TRP A 327 2.62 -4.43 6.68
C TRP A 327 2.30 -4.08 5.20
N VAL A 328 1.40 -3.11 4.95
CA VAL A 328 1.00 -2.67 3.61
C VAL A 328 1.99 -1.72 2.94
N VAL A 329 3.03 -1.27 3.65
CA VAL A 329 4.01 -0.32 3.12
C VAL A 329 5.26 -1.07 2.71
N ALA A 330 5.58 -1.10 1.41
CA ALA A 330 6.73 -1.84 0.89
C ALA A 330 7.46 -1.07 -0.22
N LEU A 331 8.76 -0.90 -0.08
CA LEU A 331 9.65 -0.36 -1.09
C LEU A 331 10.38 -1.52 -1.78
N LYS A 332 10.12 -1.70 -3.06
CA LYS A 332 10.64 -2.81 -3.88
C LYS A 332 11.57 -2.30 -4.97
N LEU A 333 12.47 -3.15 -5.46
CA LEU A 333 13.22 -2.89 -6.68
C LEU A 333 12.28 -2.82 -7.90
N PHE A 334 12.77 -2.31 -9.02
CA PHE A 334 12.02 -2.30 -10.28
C PHE A 334 12.22 -3.59 -11.07
N SER A 335 11.15 -4.07 -11.73
CA SER A 335 11.32 -4.80 -12.98
C SER A 335 11.78 -3.87 -14.12
N PRO A 336 12.35 -4.40 -15.22
CA PRO A 336 12.69 -3.56 -16.39
C PRO A 336 11.50 -2.72 -16.90
N ASP A 337 10.29 -3.25 -16.85
CA ASP A 337 9.08 -2.56 -17.29
C ASP A 337 8.66 -1.45 -16.33
N GLN A 338 8.70 -1.72 -15.03
CA GLN A 338 8.40 -0.73 -13.99
C GLN A 338 9.38 0.45 -14.05
N PHE A 339 10.66 0.21 -14.36
CA PHE A 339 11.62 1.29 -14.55
C PHE A 339 11.24 2.19 -15.75
N ARG A 340 10.75 1.61 -16.85
CA ARG A 340 10.26 2.40 -18.00
C ARG A 340 9.04 3.24 -17.62
N TRP A 341 8.06 2.66 -16.93
CA TRP A 341 6.86 3.39 -16.48
C TRP A 341 7.20 4.50 -15.49
N PHE A 342 8.13 4.24 -14.57
CA PHE A 342 8.65 5.23 -13.63
C PHE A 342 9.07 6.53 -14.32
N LEU A 343 9.74 6.45 -15.48
CA LEU A 343 10.17 7.65 -16.23
C LEU A 343 8.99 8.52 -16.70
N PHE A 344 7.85 7.92 -17.05
CA PHE A 344 6.65 8.66 -17.46
C PHE A 344 5.95 9.34 -16.28
N TYR A 345 5.93 8.69 -15.11
CA TYR A 345 5.31 9.25 -13.90
C TYR A 345 6.22 10.26 -13.16
N LEU A 346 7.54 10.19 -13.34
CA LEU A 346 8.51 10.94 -12.54
C LEU A 346 8.32 12.45 -12.62
N ILE A 347 8.23 13.00 -13.84
CA ILE A 347 8.13 14.44 -14.06
C ILE A 347 6.86 15.02 -13.40
N PRO A 348 5.65 14.50 -13.67
CA PRO A 348 4.44 15.12 -13.12
C PRO A 348 4.34 14.95 -11.59
N PHE A 349 4.77 13.83 -11.00
CA PHE A 349 4.85 13.74 -9.54
C PHE A 349 5.87 14.73 -8.94
N THR A 350 7.05 14.85 -9.54
CA THR A 350 8.06 15.82 -9.07
C THR A 350 7.53 17.25 -9.09
N ALA A 351 6.75 17.62 -10.12
CA ALA A 351 6.09 18.92 -10.19
C ALA A 351 5.10 19.13 -9.03
N CYS A 352 4.31 18.11 -8.68
CA CYS A 352 3.39 18.16 -7.53
C CYS A 352 4.15 18.37 -6.21
N PHE A 353 5.25 17.63 -6.01
CA PHE A 353 6.10 17.81 -4.82
C PHE A 353 6.80 19.17 -4.77
N ALA A 354 7.11 19.79 -5.92
CA ALA A 354 7.65 21.14 -5.96
C ALA A 354 6.62 22.17 -5.46
N VAL A 355 5.34 22.03 -5.83
CA VAL A 355 4.25 22.85 -5.30
C VAL A 355 4.10 22.64 -3.80
N MET A 356 4.07 21.38 -3.35
CA MET A 356 3.96 21.01 -1.94
C MET A 356 5.11 21.57 -1.10
N SER A 357 6.36 21.42 -1.57
CA SER A 357 7.55 21.95 -0.91
C SER A 357 7.49 23.46 -0.74
N ARG A 358 7.09 24.18 -1.80
CA ARG A 358 6.92 25.65 -1.74
C ARG A 358 5.84 26.07 -0.75
N ALA A 359 4.69 25.38 -0.75
CA ALA A 359 3.60 25.65 0.17
C ALA A 359 4.03 25.43 1.63
N LEU A 360 4.76 24.34 1.89
CA LEU A 360 5.28 24.05 3.22
C LEU A 360 6.32 25.07 3.68
N MET A 361 7.22 25.51 2.78
CA MET A 361 8.16 26.60 3.08
C MET A 361 7.45 27.93 3.40
N ALA A 362 6.28 28.19 2.81
CA ALA A 362 5.45 29.36 3.11
C ALA A 362 4.73 29.28 4.46
N LEU A 363 4.64 28.09 5.06
CA LEU A 363 4.14 27.86 6.41
C LEU A 363 5.25 27.91 7.47
N ALA A 364 6.53 27.98 7.10
CA ALA A 364 7.60 28.09 8.09
C ALA A 364 7.52 29.44 8.85
N ILE A 365 7.79 29.39 10.16
CA ILE A 365 7.75 30.55 11.07
C ILE A 365 9.18 30.90 11.52
N ARG A 366 9.51 32.19 11.51
CA ARG A 366 10.77 32.75 12.03
C ARG A 366 10.82 32.51 13.53
N GLY A 367 11.96 31.99 14.00
CA GLY A 367 12.15 31.63 15.42
C GLY A 367 11.69 30.21 15.78
N ASP A 368 11.05 29.47 14.87
CA ASP A 368 10.80 28.05 15.10
C ASP A 368 12.11 27.25 15.03
N GLY A 369 12.40 26.51 16.11
CA GLY A 369 13.42 25.47 16.10
C GLY A 369 13.04 24.31 15.17
N ALA A 370 14.00 23.42 14.91
CA ALA A 370 13.81 22.27 14.02
C ALA A 370 12.58 21.43 14.42
N ALA A 371 12.46 21.07 15.69
CA ALA A 371 11.38 20.22 16.20
C ALA A 371 9.99 20.77 15.87
N ARG A 372 9.75 22.07 16.07
CA ARG A 372 8.44 22.70 15.82
C ARG A 372 8.13 22.80 14.32
N GLN A 373 9.14 23.00 13.48
CA GLN A 373 8.97 23.00 12.03
C GLN A 373 8.60 21.61 11.51
N TYR A 374 9.27 20.54 11.98
CA TYR A 374 8.90 19.15 11.64
C TYR A 374 7.50 18.81 12.16
N ALA A 375 7.17 19.16 13.41
CA ALA A 375 5.85 18.91 13.98
C ALA A 375 4.74 19.60 13.15
N SER A 376 4.96 20.84 12.72
CA SER A 376 4.00 21.56 11.86
C SER A 376 3.84 20.88 10.50
N ALA A 377 4.94 20.42 9.90
CA ALA A 377 4.90 19.71 8.61
C ALA A 377 4.21 18.34 8.71
N LEU A 378 4.48 17.58 9.76
CA LEU A 378 3.81 16.31 10.03
C LEU A 378 2.30 16.51 10.26
N ALA A 379 1.92 17.50 11.05
CA ALA A 379 0.52 17.83 11.27
C ALA A 379 -0.19 18.22 9.97
N VAL A 380 0.46 18.98 9.09
CA VAL A 380 -0.12 19.42 7.81
C VAL A 380 -0.19 18.28 6.79
N LEU A 381 0.87 17.50 6.60
CA LEU A 381 0.91 16.50 5.52
C LEU A 381 0.34 15.13 5.92
N ALA A 382 0.56 14.69 7.16
CA ALA A 382 0.12 13.38 7.64
C ALA A 382 -1.16 13.47 8.50
N GLY A 383 -1.38 14.59 9.20
CA GLY A 383 -2.52 14.75 10.13
C GLY A 383 -3.88 14.65 9.44
N GLY A 384 -4.02 15.14 8.21
CA GLY A 384 -5.24 14.97 7.42
C GLY A 384 -5.58 13.50 7.18
N PHE A 385 -4.60 12.69 6.79
CA PHE A 385 -4.79 11.24 6.59
C PHE A 385 -5.09 10.50 7.89
N LEU A 386 -4.53 10.93 9.02
CA LEU A 386 -4.89 10.36 10.33
C LEU A 386 -6.39 10.59 10.62
N LEU A 387 -6.87 11.82 10.46
CA LEU A 387 -8.29 12.14 10.65
C LEU A 387 -9.19 11.39 9.67
N PHE A 388 -8.76 11.28 8.42
CA PHE A 388 -9.46 10.54 7.38
C PHE A 388 -9.60 9.06 7.73
N LEU A 389 -8.51 8.41 8.15
CA LEU A 389 -8.52 7.01 8.57
C LEU A 389 -9.41 6.80 9.80
N ILE A 390 -9.35 7.69 10.80
CA ILE A 390 -10.27 7.65 11.94
C ILE A 390 -11.72 7.74 11.46
N ALA A 391 -12.03 8.68 10.57
CA ALA A 391 -13.38 8.86 10.03
C ALA A 391 -13.88 7.62 9.27
N GLN A 392 -13.02 6.92 8.53
CA GLN A 392 -13.39 5.70 7.80
C GLN A 392 -13.53 4.47 8.70
N TYR A 393 -12.57 4.26 9.61
CA TYR A 393 -12.45 3.02 10.38
C TYR A 393 -13.17 3.05 11.73
N ALA A 394 -13.43 4.21 12.34
CA ALA A 394 -14.24 4.24 13.56
C ALA A 394 -15.66 3.68 13.32
N PRO A 395 -16.38 4.04 12.23
CA PRO A 395 -17.64 3.39 11.88
C PRO A 395 -17.50 1.88 11.62
N LEU A 396 -16.39 1.44 11.03
CA LEU A 396 -16.14 0.01 10.78
C LEU A 396 -16.03 -0.76 12.11
N PHE A 397 -15.26 -0.26 13.06
CA PHE A 397 -15.07 -0.91 14.35
C PHE A 397 -16.30 -0.84 15.26
N LEU A 398 -17.08 0.24 15.19
CA LEU A 398 -18.29 0.44 16.01
C LEU A 398 -19.54 -0.20 15.41
N GLY A 399 -19.67 -0.21 14.09
CA GLY A 399 -20.91 -0.53 13.38
C GLY A 399 -20.78 -1.54 12.23
N GLY A 400 -19.57 -2.00 11.91
CA GLY A 400 -19.33 -3.11 10.98
C GLY A 400 -19.23 -2.73 9.51
N ALA A 401 -19.17 -1.43 9.20
CA ALA A 401 -18.98 -0.93 7.84
C ALA A 401 -18.19 0.39 7.85
N LEU A 402 -17.38 0.62 6.81
CA LEU A 402 -16.69 1.89 6.61
C LEU A 402 -17.68 3.06 6.51
N LEU A 403 -17.20 4.29 6.74
CA LEU A 403 -17.99 5.50 6.48
C LEU A 403 -18.48 5.57 5.03
N VAL A 404 -17.64 5.16 4.08
CA VAL A 404 -17.99 5.08 2.65
C VAL A 404 -17.69 3.65 2.17
N PRO A 405 -18.63 2.70 2.30
CA PRO A 405 -18.37 1.28 1.97
C PRO A 405 -18.00 1.01 0.51
N GLY A 406 -18.50 1.82 -0.42
CA GLY A 406 -18.17 1.70 -1.85
C GLY A 406 -16.69 1.93 -2.15
N GLU A 407 -15.97 2.60 -1.24
CA GLU A 407 -14.58 3.02 -1.40
C GLU A 407 -13.59 2.11 -0.63
N ALA A 408 -13.99 0.87 -0.29
CA ALA A 408 -13.19 -0.05 0.53
C ALA A 408 -11.73 -0.18 0.06
N LEU A 409 -11.50 -0.36 -1.24
CA LEU A 409 -10.14 -0.45 -1.80
C LEU A 409 -9.35 0.85 -1.61
N ASN A 410 -9.97 2.00 -1.89
CA ASN A 410 -9.32 3.31 -1.72
C ASN A 410 -9.08 3.64 -0.24
N ALA A 411 -9.97 3.22 0.66
CA ALA A 411 -9.77 3.32 2.11
C ALA A 411 -8.52 2.54 2.56
N ILE A 412 -8.32 1.33 2.06
CA ILE A 412 -7.10 0.52 2.33
C ILE A 412 -5.86 1.19 1.73
N ILE A 413 -5.94 1.64 0.47
CA ILE A 413 -4.85 2.39 -0.18
C ILE A 413 -4.49 3.65 0.61
N SER A 414 -5.45 4.29 1.30
CA SER A 414 -5.20 5.49 2.10
C SER A 414 -4.30 5.24 3.32
N ILE A 415 -4.23 4.00 3.84
CA ILE A 415 -3.44 3.62 5.01
C ILE A 415 -1.96 3.96 4.81
N GLN A 416 -1.38 3.59 3.66
CA GLN A 416 0.03 3.83 3.37
C GLN A 416 0.38 5.32 3.22
N PHE A 417 -0.59 6.18 2.91
CA PHE A 417 -0.34 7.61 2.78
C PHE A 417 -0.03 8.27 4.14
N LEU A 418 -0.49 7.73 5.26
CA LEU A 418 -0.16 8.25 6.58
C LEU A 418 1.35 8.22 6.87
N PRO A 419 2.05 7.07 6.85
CA PRO A 419 3.49 7.03 7.04
C PRO A 419 4.25 7.67 5.86
N LEU A 420 3.77 7.53 4.62
CA LEU A 420 4.43 8.09 3.44
C LEU A 420 4.46 9.62 3.47
N MET A 421 3.34 10.28 3.82
CA MET A 421 3.29 11.73 4.00
C MET A 421 4.14 12.20 5.17
N GLY A 422 4.29 11.36 6.21
CA GLY A 422 5.24 11.59 7.29
C GLY A 422 6.70 11.64 6.80
N ILE A 423 7.11 10.66 5.98
CA ILE A 423 8.45 10.62 5.37
C ILE A 423 8.67 11.83 4.44
N ILE A 424 7.68 12.16 3.61
CA ILE A 424 7.72 13.32 2.71
C ILE A 424 7.89 14.61 3.53
N ALA A 425 7.12 14.80 4.61
CA ALA A 425 7.25 15.96 5.49
C ALA A 425 8.67 16.10 6.05
N VAL A 426 9.27 15.00 6.49
CA VAL A 426 10.64 14.98 7.00
C VAL A 426 11.64 15.37 5.90
N ILE A 427 11.57 14.75 4.72
CA ILE A 427 12.48 15.05 3.60
C ILE A 427 12.37 16.52 3.18
N LEU A 428 11.14 17.02 3.02
CA LEU A 428 10.89 18.40 2.60
C LEU A 428 11.41 19.42 3.62
N VAL A 429 11.14 19.24 4.92
CA VAL A 429 11.67 20.13 5.96
C VAL A 429 13.19 20.02 6.06
N PHE A 430 13.75 18.81 6.03
CA PHE A 430 15.18 18.57 6.18
C PHE A 430 16.00 19.29 5.11
N THR A 431 15.57 19.16 3.86
CA THR A 431 16.21 19.79 2.69
C THR A 431 15.96 21.29 2.63
N ALA A 432 14.74 21.75 2.93
CA ALA A 432 14.41 23.18 2.93
C ALA A 432 15.25 23.95 3.97
N ARG A 433 15.41 23.41 5.17
CA ARG A 433 16.24 24.03 6.24
C ARG A 433 17.71 24.21 5.83
N ARG A 434 18.22 23.35 4.95
CA ARG A 434 19.63 23.33 4.51
C ARG A 434 19.90 24.09 3.23
N THR A 435 18.89 24.25 2.40
CA THR A 435 19.08 24.79 1.05
C THR A 435 18.25 26.02 0.74
N ALA A 436 17.29 26.36 1.60
CA ALA A 436 16.30 27.40 1.34
C ALA A 436 15.68 27.28 -0.06
N SER A 437 15.53 26.05 -0.57
CA SER A 437 15.10 25.77 -1.94
C SER A 437 14.03 24.68 -1.94
N PRO A 438 12.97 24.80 -2.76
CA PRO A 438 11.95 23.76 -2.85
C PRO A 438 12.43 22.56 -3.67
N TRP A 439 13.47 22.73 -4.49
CA TRP A 439 13.84 21.77 -5.53
C TRP A 439 14.50 20.49 -5.02
N PRO A 440 15.49 20.51 -4.09
CA PRO A 440 16.13 19.28 -3.66
C PRO A 440 15.16 18.32 -2.98
N GLY A 441 14.34 18.83 -2.05
CA GLY A 441 13.30 18.05 -1.38
C GLY A 441 12.24 17.51 -2.34
N ALA A 442 11.76 18.36 -3.25
CA ALA A 442 10.78 17.94 -4.25
C ALA A 442 11.31 16.87 -5.20
N ALA A 443 12.56 17.00 -5.64
CA ALA A 443 13.20 16.01 -6.52
C ALA A 443 13.44 14.69 -5.80
N ILE A 444 13.88 14.69 -4.53
CA ILE A 444 14.00 13.46 -3.73
C ILE A 444 12.63 12.81 -3.55
N CYS A 445 11.60 13.58 -3.17
CA CYS A 445 10.25 13.04 -3.01
C CYS A 445 9.68 12.52 -4.34
N GLY A 446 9.90 13.22 -5.45
CA GLY A 446 9.49 12.76 -6.78
C GLY A 446 10.13 11.43 -7.15
N LEU A 447 11.46 11.34 -7.06
CA LEU A 447 12.19 10.09 -7.33
C LEU A 447 11.74 8.96 -6.39
N PHE A 448 11.71 9.20 -5.08
CA PHE A 448 11.37 8.19 -4.08
C PHE A 448 9.92 7.72 -4.16
N VAL A 449 8.95 8.64 -4.24
CA VAL A 449 7.52 8.29 -4.21
C VAL A 449 7.08 7.70 -5.53
N THR A 450 7.56 8.21 -6.67
CA THR A 450 7.28 7.57 -7.96
C THR A 450 7.87 6.17 -8.00
N TRP A 451 9.08 5.97 -7.47
CA TRP A 451 9.65 4.63 -7.34
C TRP A 451 8.79 3.73 -6.44
N TYR A 452 8.46 4.16 -5.23
CA TYR A 452 7.63 3.44 -4.28
C TYR A 452 6.30 2.98 -4.92
N ILE A 453 5.57 3.90 -5.55
CA ILE A 453 4.26 3.60 -6.13
C ILE A 453 4.40 2.66 -7.33
N VAL A 454 5.30 2.96 -8.28
CA VAL A 454 5.39 2.20 -9.53
C VAL A 454 5.94 0.78 -9.28
N ALA A 455 6.88 0.60 -8.35
CA ALA A 455 7.38 -0.72 -7.99
C ALA A 455 6.35 -1.55 -7.18
N GLY A 456 5.50 -0.88 -6.39
CA GLY A 456 4.55 -1.52 -5.48
C GLY A 456 3.16 -1.80 -6.05
N THR A 457 2.79 -1.22 -7.19
CA THR A 457 1.41 -1.27 -7.72
C THR A 457 1.23 -2.35 -8.79
N ALA A 458 0.10 -3.07 -8.74
CA ALA A 458 -0.28 -4.06 -9.76
C ALA A 458 -0.51 -3.42 -11.14
N VAL A 459 -0.29 -4.20 -12.20
CA VAL A 459 -0.37 -3.77 -13.61
C VAL A 459 -1.70 -4.21 -14.20
N GLN A 460 -2.47 -3.30 -14.81
CA GLN A 460 -3.80 -3.60 -15.38
C GLN A 460 -3.86 -3.42 -16.91
N PHE A 461 -2.74 -3.08 -17.56
CA PHE A 461 -2.63 -3.09 -19.02
C PHE A 461 -1.64 -4.16 -19.48
N ALA A 462 -2.01 -4.94 -20.50
CA ALA A 462 -1.09 -5.87 -21.15
C ALA A 462 -0.12 -5.08 -22.03
N ALA A 463 1.15 -5.06 -21.65
CA ALA A 463 2.20 -4.62 -22.58
C ALA A 463 2.35 -5.71 -23.64
N SER A 464 1.66 -5.55 -24.76
CA SER A 464 1.96 -6.32 -25.97
C SER A 464 3.31 -5.92 -26.58
#